data_AF-A0A096H252-F1
#
_entry.id   AF-A0A096H252-F1
#
_cell.length_a   1.000
_cell.length_b   1.000
_cell.length_c   1.000
_cell.angle_alpha   90.00
_cell.angle_beta   90.00
_cell.angle_gamma   90.00
#
_symmetry.space_group_name_H-M   'P 1'
#
loop_
_entity.id
_entity.type
_entity.pdbx_description
1 polymer ?
#
loop_
_entity_poly.entity_id
_entity_poly.type
_entity_poly.pdbx_seq_one_letter_code
_entity_poly.pdbx_strand_id
1 'polypeptide(L)' 'MQLQSVIAVCRASTTLFDAGRKLFDQSRQQKAVVNDADRLRKFLPKFGLNWEQLKQSY' A
#
# COMPACT_ATOMS: atom_id res chain seq x y z
N MET A 1 5.02 8.41 7.64
CA MET A 1 4.00 7.69 6.83
C MET A 1 2.75 7.53 7.68
N GLN A 2 1.68 8.25 7.38
CA GLN A 2 0.41 8.14 8.12
C GLN A 2 -0.44 7.01 7.51
N LEU A 3 -1.01 6.14 8.35
CA LEU A 3 -1.82 4.99 7.92
C LEU A 3 -3.00 5.41 7.02
N GLN A 4 -3.58 6.57 7.29
CA GLN A 4 -4.70 7.13 6.53
C GLN A 4 -4.35 7.39 5.05
N SER A 5 -3.15 7.92 4.78
CA SER A 5 -2.68 8.12 3.39
C SER A 5 -2.44 6.78 2.69
N VAL A 6 -1.91 5.78 3.41
CA VAL A 6 -1.74 4.42 2.89
C VAL A 6 -3.08 3.84 2.49
N ILE A 7 -4.08 3.92 3.36
CA ILE A 7 -5.45 3.45 3.10
C ILE A 7 -6.07 4.17 1.90
N ALA A 8 -5.98 5.50 1.84
CA ALA A 8 -6.54 6.29 0.74
C ALA A 8 -5.94 5.88 -0.61
N VAL A 9 -4.63 5.71 -0.69
CA VAL A 9 -3.94 5.28 -1.90
C VAL A 9 -4.28 3.82 -2.24
N CYS A 10 -4.32 2.93 -1.25
CA CYS A 10 -4.74 1.54 -1.45
C CYS A 10 -6.16 1.43 -2.02
N ARG A 11 -7.11 2.25 -1.53
CA ARG A 11 -8.49 2.32 -2.03
C ARG A 11 -8.58 2.89 -3.44
N ALA A 12 -7.81 3.94 -3.72
CA ALA A 12 -7.73 4.57 -5.05
C ALA A 12 -6.97 3.72 -6.09
N SER A 13 -6.27 2.67 -5.67
CA SER A 13 -5.46 1.82 -6.53
C SER A 13 -6.16 0.49 -6.80
N THR A 14 -5.99 -0.03 -8.01
CA THR A 14 -6.54 -1.33 -8.41
C THR A 14 -5.66 -2.50 -7.97
N THR A 15 -4.35 -2.28 -7.81
CA THR A 15 -3.38 -3.32 -7.43
C THR A 15 -2.47 -2.85 -6.29
N LEU A 16 -1.95 -3.81 -5.51
CA LEU A 16 -0.95 -3.57 -4.46
C LEU A 16 0.31 -2.88 -5.01
N PHE A 17 0.69 -3.23 -6.24
CA PHE A 17 1.84 -2.64 -6.91
C PHE A 17 1.61 -1.17 -7.25
N ASP A 18 0.45 -0.82 -7.80
CA ASP A 18 0.08 0.58 -8.08
C ASP A 18 -0.04 1.42 -6.79
N ALA A 19 -0.59 0.82 -5.72
CA ALA A 19 -0.67 1.46 -4.41
C ALA A 19 0.72 1.74 -3.80
N GLY A 20 1.59 0.74 -3.75
CA GLY A 20 2.96 0.90 -3.28
C GLY A 20 3.72 1.91 -4.14
N ARG A 21 3.54 1.84 -5.44
CA ARG A 21 4.16 2.72 -6.42
C ARG A 21 3.77 4.19 -6.25
N LYS A 22 2.54 4.48 -5.82
CA LYS A 22 2.04 5.83 -5.48
C LYS A 22 2.50 6.30 -4.10
N LEU A 23 2.52 5.39 -3.12
CA LEU A 23 2.98 5.71 -1.75
C LEU A 23 4.47 5.97 -1.66
N PHE A 24 5.26 5.22 -2.44
CA PHE A 24 6.71 5.30 -2.46
C PHE A 24 7.24 6.02 -3.71
N ASP A 25 6.36 6.64 -4.52
CA ASP A 25 6.74 7.32 -5.76
C ASP A 25 7.83 8.37 -5.53
N GLN A 26 7.63 9.19 -4.50
CA GLN A 26 8.58 10.22 -4.10
C GLN A 26 9.88 9.65 -3.51
N SER A 27 9.91 8.37 -3.12
CA SER A 27 11.08 7.68 -2.56
C SER A 27 11.85 6.84 -3.60
N ARG A 28 11.42 6.85 -4.88
CA ARG A 28 11.91 5.93 -5.93
C ARG A 28 13.33 6.16 -6.42
N GLN A 29 14.05 7.16 -5.94
CA GLN A 29 15.47 7.27 -6.27
C GLN A 29 16.36 6.21 -5.59
N GLN A 30 15.87 5.43 -4.60
CA GLN A 30 16.80 4.64 -3.77
C GLN A 30 16.54 3.15 -3.54
N LYS A 31 15.41 2.50 -3.87
CA LYS A 31 15.30 1.04 -3.64
C LYS A 31 14.19 0.32 -4.41
N ALA A 32 14.47 -0.96 -4.64
CA ALA A 32 13.78 -1.90 -5.52
C ALA A 32 12.26 -1.98 -5.37
N VAL A 33 11.58 -1.73 -6.48
CA VAL A 33 10.12 -1.72 -6.72
C VAL A 33 9.42 -3.03 -6.32
N VAL A 34 10.17 -4.12 -6.11
CA VAL A 34 9.62 -5.46 -5.82
C VAL A 34 9.24 -5.63 -4.34
N ASN A 35 9.78 -4.83 -3.42
CA ASN A 35 9.59 -5.06 -1.96
C ASN A 35 8.42 -4.29 -1.34
N ASP A 36 7.85 -3.30 -2.03
CA ASP A 36 6.85 -2.40 -1.43
C ASP A 36 5.45 -3.03 -1.36
N ALA A 37 5.09 -3.84 -2.35
CA ALA A 37 3.84 -4.61 -2.33
C ALA A 37 3.83 -5.66 -1.21
N ASP A 38 4.95 -6.36 -1.01
CA ASP A 38 5.11 -7.33 0.09
C ASP A 38 5.12 -6.64 1.46
N ARG A 39 5.81 -5.49 1.57
CA ARG A 39 5.78 -4.67 2.77
C ARG A 39 4.39 -4.22 3.13
N LEU A 40 3.58 -3.72 2.19
CA LEU A 40 2.19 -3.34 2.46
C LEU A 40 1.38 -4.55 2.96
N ARG A 41 1.56 -5.72 2.34
CA ARG A 41 0.88 -6.95 2.74
C ARG A 41 1.27 -7.43 4.13
N LYS A 42 2.50 -7.19 4.58
CA LYS A 42 2.98 -7.49 5.95
C LYS A 42 2.73 -6.36 6.95
N PHE A 43 2.56 -5.13 6.48
CA PHE A 43 2.39 -3.94 7.31
C PHE A 43 0.92 -3.77 7.72
N LEU A 44 -0.03 -3.92 6.79
CA LEU A 44 -1.46 -3.77 7.06
C LEU A 44 -1.96 -4.68 8.22
N PRO A 45 -1.58 -5.97 8.31
CA PRO A 45 -2.01 -6.83 9.40
C PRO A 45 -1.52 -6.37 10.77
N LYS A 46 -0.40 -5.63 10.84
CA LYS A 46 0.09 -5.05 12.11
C LYS A 46 -0.86 -4.00 12.69
N PHE A 47 -1.77 -3.48 11.86
CA PHE A 47 -2.82 -2.55 12.25
C PHE A 47 -4.21 -3.19 12.22
N GLY A 48 -4.31 -4.51 12.06
CA GLY A 48 -5.58 -5.22 11.90
C GLY A 48 -6.30 -4.94 10.58
N LEU A 49 -5.57 -4.48 9.55
CA LEU A 49 -6.10 -4.20 8.22
C LEU A 49 -5.59 -5.24 7.22
N ASN A 50 -6.39 -5.51 6.19
CA ASN A 50 -5.99 -6.34 5.05
C ASN A 50 -6.26 -5.61 3.74
N TRP A 51 -5.44 -5.85 2.71
CA TRP A 51 -5.65 -5.32 1.37
C TRP A 51 -7.05 -5.65 0.84
N GLU A 52 -7.52 -6.87 1.08
CA GLU A 52 -8.87 -7.28 0.67
C GLU A 52 -9.96 -6.47 1.38
N GLN A 53 -9.80 -6.15 2.66
CA GLN A 53 -10.73 -5.27 3.40
C GLN A 53 -10.73 -3.84 2.84
N LEU A 54 -9.59 -3.38 2.31
CA LEU A 54 -9.50 -2.07 1.66
C LEU A 54 -10.17 -2.06 0.28
N LYS A 55 -10.26 -3.22 -0.39
CA LYS A 55 -10.84 -3.38 -1.72
C LYS A 55 -12.32 -3.79 -1.68
N GLN A 56 -12.76 -4.51 -0.65
CA GLN A 56 -14.18 -4.73 -0.36
C GLN A 56 -14.78 -3.41 0.17
N SER A 57 -15.10 -2.51 -0.74
CA SER A 57 -16.18 -1.56 -0.47
C SER A 57 -17.47 -2.35 -0.63
N TYR A 58 -18.18 -2.55 0.49
CA TYR A 58 -19.56 -3.01 0.46
C TYR A 58 -20.45 -1.98 -0.25
#